data_AF-A0A1W1H910-F1
#
_entry.id   AF-A0A1W1H910-F1
#
_cell.length_a   1.000
_cell.length_b   1.000
_cell.length_c   1.000
_cell.angle_alpha   90.00
_cell.angle_beta   90.00
_cell.angle_gamma   90.00
#
_symmetry.space_group_name_H-M   'P 1'
#
loop_
_entity.id
_entity.type
_entity.pdbx_description
1 polymer ?
#
loop_
_entity_poly.entity_id
_entity_poly.type
_entity_poly.pdbx_seq_one_letter_code
_entity_poly.pdbx_strand_id
1 'polypeptide(L)'
;MISQLCYYGKSYNWMKCSEFIVKPDVINSFVARCAAGEMVAGFDTPSPSGSSSGQYFSPESLGHLGFTGTSFWMDIQKELIVVLLTNRVHPSRKNDKIRQFRPMIHDLIVKNCL
;
A
#
# COMPACT_ATOMS: atom_id res chain seq x y z
N MET A 1 -13.84 13.43 5.89
CA MET A 1 -14.13 12.72 4.63
C MET A 1 -13.06 11.65 4.45
N ILE A 2 -13.43 10.38 4.53
CA ILE A 2 -12.57 9.24 4.21
C ILE A 2 -13.01 8.83 2.81
N SER A 3 -12.17 9.06 1.80
CA SER A 3 -12.39 8.51 0.46
C SER A 3 -11.53 7.27 0.35
N GLN A 4 -12.18 6.11 0.29
CA GLN A 4 -11.51 4.83 0.11
C GLN A 4 -11.58 4.46 -1.37
N LEU A 5 -10.43 4.16 -1.98
CA LEU A 5 -10.36 3.61 -3.33
C LEU A 5 -9.66 2.25 -3.24
N CYS A 6 -10.46 1.18 -3.23
CA CYS A 6 -9.94 -0.17 -3.40
C CYS A 6 -9.83 -0.45 -4.90
N TYR A 7 -8.62 -0.74 -5.39
CA TYR A 7 -8.44 -1.22 -6.74
C TYR A 7 -8.26 -2.74 -6.70
N TYR A 8 -9.32 -3.45 -7.07
CA TYR A 8 -9.26 -4.90 -7.29
C TYR A 8 -8.93 -5.15 -8.77
N GLY A 9 -7.73 -5.67 -9.02
CA GLY A 9 -7.22 -5.95 -10.36
C GLY A 9 -7.90 -7.15 -11.00
N LYS A 10 -9.16 -7.04 -11.44
CA LYS A 10 -9.55 -7.76 -12.66
C LYS A 10 -8.90 -7.00 -13.81
N SER A 11 -8.09 -7.66 -14.64
CA SER A 11 -7.39 -7.06 -15.77
C SER A 11 -8.38 -6.37 -16.71
N TYR A 12 -8.68 -5.10 -16.46
CA TYR A 12 -9.38 -4.27 -17.40
C TYR A 12 -8.34 -3.75 -18.40
N ASN A 13 -8.67 -3.91 -19.68
CA ASN A 13 -7.84 -3.63 -20.86
C ASN A 13 -7.30 -2.18 -20.99
N TRP A 14 -7.44 -1.33 -19.97
CA TRP A 14 -7.01 0.07 -19.97
C TRP A 14 -5.54 0.29 -19.60
N MET A 15 -4.85 -0.70 -19.03
CA MET A 15 -3.38 -0.67 -18.83
C MET A 15 -2.59 -1.17 -20.04
N LYS A 16 -3.11 -1.03 -21.27
CA LYS A 16 -2.26 -1.14 -22.47
C LYS A 16 -1.46 0.16 -22.62
N CYS A 17 -0.50 0.38 -21.74
CA CYS A 17 0.61 1.26 -22.07
C CYS A 17 1.41 0.55 -23.16
N SER A 18 1.39 1.10 -24.38
CA SER A 18 2.16 0.56 -25.51
C SER A 18 3.67 0.65 -25.32
N GLU A 19 4.12 1.37 -24.30
CA GLU A 19 5.53 1.54 -23.95
C GLU A 19 5.69 1.73 -22.44
N PHE A 20 6.63 1.01 -21.82
CA PHE A 20 7.01 1.24 -20.44
C PHE A 20 7.85 2.52 -20.37
N ILE A 21 7.41 3.52 -19.58
CA ILE A 21 8.16 4.76 -19.36
C ILE A 21 9.48 4.48 -18.60
N VAL A 22 9.46 3.49 -17.72
CA VAL A 22 10.62 3.07 -16.92
C VAL A 22 11.05 1.68 -17.37
N LYS A 23 12.35 1.49 -17.61
CA LYS A 23 12.90 0.19 -18.01
C LYS A 23 12.57 -0.88 -16.97
N PRO A 24 12.19 -2.11 -17.37
CA PRO A 24 11.87 -3.18 -16.43
C PRO A 24 12.95 -3.46 -15.39
N ASP A 25 14.24 -3.41 -15.77
CA ASP A 25 15.34 -3.63 -14.83
C ASP A 25 15.43 -2.54 -13.75
N VAL A 26 15.02 -1.31 -14.08
CA VAL A 26 14.92 -0.22 -13.10
C VAL A 26 13.73 -0.45 -12.17
N ILE A 27 12.59 -0.93 -12.68
CA ILE A 27 11.46 -1.29 -11.82
C ILE A 27 11.87 -2.42 -10.86
N ASN A 28 12.55 -3.45 -11.36
CA ASN A 28 13.01 -4.59 -10.58
C ASN A 28 13.98 -4.17 -9.46
N SER A 29 14.86 -3.20 -9.70
CA SER A 29 15.78 -2.71 -8.68
C SER A 29 15.07 -1.91 -7.56
N PHE A 30 13.92 -1.29 -7.85
CA PHE A 30 13.13 -0.54 -6.87
C PHE A 30 12.22 -1.42 -6.01
N VAL A 31 12.00 -2.68 -6.39
CA VAL A 31 11.21 -3.66 -5.61
C VAL A 31 12.08 -4.73 -4.94
N ALA A 32 13.35 -4.82 -5.32
CA ALA A 32 14.30 -5.79 -4.75
C ALA A 32 14.64 -5.47 -3.29
N ARG A 33 14.30 -6.38 -2.37
CA ARG A 33 14.63 -6.23 -0.95
C ARG A 33 16.12 -6.43 -0.70
N CYS A 34 16.71 -5.59 0.15
CA CYS A 34 17.94 -5.92 0.87
C CYS A 34 17.58 -6.65 2.17
N ALA A 35 18.33 -7.70 2.51
CA ALA A 35 17.99 -8.69 3.55
C ALA A 35 17.84 -8.15 4.99
N ALA A 36 18.02 -6.85 5.24
CA ALA A 36 18.03 -6.28 6.60
C ALA A 36 17.18 -4.98 6.75
N GLY A 37 16.39 -4.58 5.74
CA GLY A 37 15.64 -3.32 5.78
C GLY A 37 14.12 -3.49 5.86
N GLU A 38 13.47 -2.64 6.67
CA GLU A 38 12.00 -2.44 6.65
C GLU A 38 11.54 -1.54 5.50
N MET A 39 12.48 -0.97 4.73
CA MET A 39 12.20 -0.13 3.57
C MET A 39 12.99 -0.59 2.34
N VAL A 40 12.43 -0.36 1.16
CA VAL A 40 13.05 -0.59 -0.15
C VAL A 40 12.85 0.62 -1.02
N ALA A 41 13.94 1.26 -1.47
CA ALA A 41 13.90 2.41 -2.39
C ALA A 41 12.92 3.54 -1.99
N GLY A 42 12.69 3.75 -0.68
CA GLY A 42 11.77 4.77 -0.15
C GLY A 42 10.34 4.28 0.14
N PHE A 43 10.03 3.02 -0.18
CA PHE A 43 8.78 2.36 0.19
C PHE A 43 8.91 1.59 1.50
N ASP A 44 7.83 1.57 2.26
CA ASP A 44 7.65 0.74 3.45
C ASP A 44 7.43 -0.72 3.02
N THR A 45 7.83 -1.65 3.89
CA THR A 45 7.48 -3.07 3.78
C THR A 45 6.73 -3.53 5.02
N PRO A 46 5.94 -4.62 4.96
CA PRO A 46 5.25 -5.12 6.15
C PRO A 46 6.22 -5.49 7.26
N SER A 47 6.09 -4.82 8.42
CA SER A 47 6.84 -5.19 9.62
C SER A 47 6.28 -6.49 10.22
N PRO A 48 7.13 -7.33 10.87
CA PRO A 48 6.68 -8.57 11.51
C PRO A 48 5.61 -8.38 12.60
N SER A 49 5.56 -7.19 13.20
CA SER A 49 4.54 -6.83 14.19
C SER A 49 4.14 -5.37 14.04
N GLY A 50 2.87 -5.06 14.29
CA GLY A 50 2.36 -3.67 14.26
C GLY A 50 2.38 -3.01 12.88
N SER A 51 2.46 -3.77 11.78
CA SER A 51 2.49 -3.22 10.43
C SER A 51 1.27 -2.35 10.13
N SER A 52 1.49 -1.21 9.47
CA SER A 52 0.40 -0.38 8.97
C SER A 52 -0.32 -0.97 7.74
N SER A 53 0.18 -2.06 7.16
CA SER A 53 -0.48 -2.85 6.12
C SER A 53 -1.52 -3.83 6.66
N GLY A 54 -1.56 -4.04 7.98
CA GLY A 54 -2.29 -5.16 8.57
C GLY A 54 -1.50 -6.46 8.46
N GLN A 55 -2.19 -7.59 8.59
CA GLN A 55 -1.63 -8.94 8.74
C GLN A 55 -1.64 -9.75 7.45
N TYR A 56 -2.43 -9.37 6.45
CA TYR A 56 -2.68 -10.24 5.28
C TYR A 56 -1.89 -9.86 4.01
N PHE A 57 -1.18 -8.74 4.01
CA PHE A 57 -0.24 -8.40 2.93
C PHE A 57 0.96 -9.35 2.95
N SER A 58 1.43 -9.79 1.77
CA SER A 58 2.60 -10.67 1.66
C SER A 58 3.86 -9.93 2.13
N PRO A 59 4.88 -10.64 2.64
CA PRO A 59 6.14 -10.02 3.07
C PRO A 59 6.82 -9.16 1.99
N GLU A 60 6.61 -9.46 0.72
CA GLU A 60 7.17 -8.76 -0.44
C GLU A 60 6.35 -7.53 -0.87
N SER A 61 5.28 -7.20 -0.13
CA SER A 61 4.45 -6.04 -0.42
C SER A 61 5.20 -4.73 -0.17
N LEU A 62 4.81 -3.70 -0.91
CA LEU A 62 5.36 -2.36 -0.79
C LEU A 62 4.26 -1.37 -0.45
N GLY A 63 4.56 -0.37 0.36
CA GLY A 63 3.61 0.67 0.72
C GLY A 63 4.24 2.00 1.03
N HIS A 64 3.40 2.96 1.37
CA HIS A 64 3.84 4.22 1.93
C HIS A 64 2.76 4.86 2.78
N LEU A 65 3.17 5.55 3.85
CA LEU A 65 2.27 6.29 4.73
C LEU A 65 2.35 7.80 4.47
N GLY A 66 1.20 8.43 4.27
CA GLY A 66 1.12 9.89 4.19
C GLY A 66 0.86 10.53 5.55
N PHE A 67 1.51 11.67 5.79
CA PHE A 67 1.33 12.47 7.00
C PHE A 67 -0.15 12.82 7.24
N THR A 68 -0.89 13.16 6.19
CA THR A 68 -2.32 13.52 6.25
C THR A 68 -3.25 12.35 6.54
N GLY A 69 -2.72 11.15 6.75
CA GLY A 69 -3.51 9.96 7.04
C GLY A 69 -3.75 9.08 5.81
N THR A 70 -3.25 9.46 4.64
CA THR A 70 -3.27 8.59 3.47
C THR A 70 -2.35 7.38 3.65
N SER A 71 -2.58 6.34 2.88
CA SER A 71 -1.63 5.25 2.69
C SER A 71 -1.94 4.51 1.40
N PHE A 72 -0.93 3.85 0.84
CA PHE A 72 -1.16 2.82 -0.15
C PHE A 72 -0.32 1.58 0.18
N TRP A 73 -0.81 0.42 -0.25
CA TRP A 73 -0.09 -0.84 -0.24
C TRP A 73 -0.36 -1.62 -1.52
N MET A 74 0.69 -2.25 -2.05
CA MET A 74 0.68 -3.06 -3.27
C MET A 74 1.24 -4.44 -2.95
N ASP A 75 0.47 -5.47 -3.30
CA ASP A 75 0.85 -6.87 -3.18
C ASP A 75 0.85 -7.50 -4.58
N ILE A 76 2.06 -7.78 -5.09
CA ILE A 76 2.25 -8.33 -6.43
C ILE A 76 1.74 -9.77 -6.51
N GLN A 77 1.91 -10.57 -5.45
CA GLN A 77 1.47 -11.97 -5.42
C GLN A 77 -0.05 -12.08 -5.44
N LYS A 78 -0.73 -11.13 -4.80
CA LYS A 78 -2.20 -11.07 -4.73
C LYS A 78 -2.84 -10.21 -5.81
N GLU A 79 -2.05 -9.63 -6.71
CA GLU A 79 -2.51 -8.67 -7.74
C GLU A 79 -3.41 -7.55 -7.17
N LEU A 80 -3.07 -7.07 -5.97
CA LEU A 80 -3.91 -6.18 -5.17
C LEU A 80 -3.21 -4.85 -4.91
N ILE A 81 -3.93 -3.74 -5.10
CA ILE A 81 -3.52 -2.42 -4.66
C ILE A 81 -4.63 -1.81 -3.81
N VAL A 82 -4.30 -1.43 -2.58
CA VAL A 82 -5.21 -0.70 -1.70
C VAL A 82 -4.72 0.73 -1.52
N VAL A 83 -5.59 1.70 -1.83
CA VAL A 83 -5.32 3.12 -1.63
C VAL A 83 -6.33 3.72 -0.65
N LEU A 84 -5.83 4.23 0.47
CA LEU A 84 -6.61 4.96 1.46
C LEU A 84 -6.32 6.46 1.35
N LEU A 85 -7.34 7.24 1.01
CA LEU A 85 -7.24 8.70 0.95
C LEU A 85 -8.04 9.32 2.10
N THR A 86 -7.34 9.93 3.05
CA THR A 86 -7.96 10.61 4.20
C THR A 86 -7.26 11.92 4.50
N ASN A 87 -7.89 12.71 5.37
CA ASN A 87 -7.29 13.92 5.93
C ASN A 87 -7.47 13.94 7.45
N ARG A 88 -6.62 13.23 8.19
CA ARG A 88 -6.63 13.21 9.67
C ARG A 88 -6.24 14.54 10.30
N VAL A 89 -5.70 15.51 9.54
CA VAL A 89 -5.26 16.80 10.12
C VAL A 89 -6.40 17.75 10.31
N HIS A 90 -7.53 17.48 9.68
CA HIS A 90 -8.67 18.37 9.72
C HIS A 90 -9.67 17.90 10.79
N PRO A 91 -10.15 18.79 11.68
CA PRO A 91 -9.73 20.19 11.86
C PRO A 91 -8.45 20.36 12.70
N SER A 92 -7.92 19.28 13.29
CA SER A 92 -6.70 19.29 14.10
C SER A 92 -5.86 18.03 13.91
N ARG A 93 -4.54 18.15 14.07
CA ARG A 93 -3.58 17.02 14.02
C ARG A 93 -3.59 16.10 15.25
N LYS A 94 -4.40 16.41 16.27
CA LYS A 94 -4.43 15.67 17.55
C LYS A 94 -5.02 14.25 17.43
N ASN A 95 -5.83 13.98 16.41
CA ASN A 95 -6.44 12.68 16.21
C ASN A 95 -5.46 11.70 15.55
N ASP A 96 -5.04 10.68 16.30
CA ASP A 96 -4.09 9.64 15.86
C ASP A 96 -4.74 8.28 15.60
N LYS A 97 -6.09 8.18 15.65
CA LYS A 97 -6.86 6.95 15.36
C LYS A 97 -6.54 6.32 14.01
N ILE A 98 -5.97 7.10 13.08
CA ILE A 98 -5.50 6.60 11.79
C ILE A 98 -4.48 5.46 11.92
N ARG A 99 -3.70 5.42 13.00
CA ARG A 99 -2.71 4.36 13.27
C ARG A 99 -3.37 2.99 13.42
N GLN A 100 -4.52 2.94 14.08
CA GLN A 100 -5.31 1.71 14.23
C GLN A 100 -6.20 1.44 13.02
N PHE A 101 -6.71 2.50 12.38
CA PHE A 101 -7.63 2.35 11.25
C PHE A 101 -6.97 1.78 10.00
N ARG A 102 -5.72 2.17 9.70
CA ARG A 102 -4.98 1.68 8.53
C ARG A 102 -4.88 0.15 8.45
N PRO A 103 -4.29 -0.55 9.44
CA PRO A 103 -4.21 -2.01 9.37
C PRO A 103 -5.59 -2.67 9.33
N MET A 104 -6.58 -2.13 10.06
CA MET A 104 -7.94 -2.66 10.06
C MET A 104 -8.59 -2.64 8.67
N ILE A 105 -8.52 -1.51 7.96
CA ILE A 105 -9.17 -1.39 6.67
C ILE A 105 -8.46 -2.23 5.61
N HIS A 106 -7.13 -2.29 5.64
CA HIS A 106 -6.34 -3.14 4.76
C HIS A 106 -6.67 -4.62 4.96
N ASP A 107 -6.69 -5.09 6.22
CA ASP A 107 -7.10 -6.46 6.55
C ASP A 107 -8.51 -6.78 6.07
N LEU A 108 -9.45 -5.85 6.28
CA LEU A 108 -10.83 -6.04 5.86
C LEU A 108 -10.93 -6.20 4.35
N ILE A 109 -10.20 -5.41 3.57
CA ILE A 109 -10.21 -5.51 2.10
C ILE A 109 -9.62 -6.84 1.66
N VAL A 110 -8.43 -7.20 2.16
CA VAL A 110 -7.78 -8.44 1.76
C VAL A 110 -8.68 -9.64 2.06
N LYS A 111 -9.34 -9.67 3.21
CA LYS A 111 -10.27 -10.73 3.62
C LYS A 111 -11.56 -10.86 2.79
N ASN A 112 -12.04 -9.76 2.21
CA ASN A 112 -13.34 -9.73 1.52
C ASN A 112 -13.22 -9.67 -0.01
N CYS A 113 -12.03 -9.37 -0.53
CA CYS A 113 -11.79 -9.27 -1.97
C CYS A 113 -10.99 -10.44 -2.54
N LEU A 114 -10.32 -11.24 -1.70
CA LEU A 114 -9.57 -12.45 -2.08
C LEU A 114 -10.13 -13.67 -1.35
#